data_AF-A0A9D3XZ89-F1
#
_entry.id   AF-A0A9D3XZ89-F1
#
_cell.length_a   1.000
_cell.length_b   1.000
_cell.length_c   1.000
_cell.angle_alpha   90.00
_cell.angle_beta   90.00
_cell.angle_gamma   90.00
#
_symmetry.space_group_name_H-M   'P 1'
#
loop_
_entity.id
_entity.type
_entity.pdbx_description
1 polymer ?
#
loop_
_entity_poly.entity_id
_entity_poly.type
_entity_poly.pdbx_seq_one_letter_code
_entity_poly.pdbx_strand_id
1 'polypeptide(L)' 'MISAFSSKKSLTVEAIRLANGTHDQEGRVEIKVFDEWGKICDDSFDLEEASVICRMLGYG' A
#
# COMPACT_ATOMS: atom_id res chain seq x y z
N MET A 1 17.61 -12.19 -25.53
CA MET A 1 16.36 -12.00 -24.77
C MET A 1 16.36 -10.58 -24.25
N ILE A 2 15.91 -9.63 -25.06
CA ILE A 2 15.79 -8.24 -24.60
C ILE A 2 14.35 -8.10 -24.13
N SER A 3 14.12 -8.29 -22.84
CA SER A 3 12.85 -7.89 -22.24
C SER A 3 12.84 -6.37 -22.29
N ALA A 4 12.16 -5.81 -23.29
CA ALA A 4 11.86 -4.40 -23.34
C ALA A 4 11.13 -4.05 -22.03
N PHE A 5 11.73 -3.19 -21.20
CA PHE A 5 11.04 -2.56 -20.09
C PHE A 5 9.88 -1.76 -20.69
N SER A 6 8.71 -2.38 -20.65
CA SER A 6 7.47 -1.85 -21.19
C SER A 6 7.14 -0.54 -20.49
N SER A 7 7.39 0.56 -21.21
CA SER A 7 6.68 1.84 -21.17
C SER A 7 6.07 2.21 -19.82
N LYS A 8 6.76 3.08 -19.05
CA LYS A 8 6.25 3.85 -17.89
C LYS A 8 4.92 3.32 -17.32
N LYS A 9 4.94 2.15 -16.69
CA LYS A 9 3.77 1.63 -16.01
C LYS A 9 3.57 2.53 -14.79
N SER A 10 2.56 3.41 -14.83
CA SER A 10 2.20 4.22 -13.67
C SER A 10 1.87 3.26 -12.53
N LEU A 11 2.54 3.43 -11.40
CA LEU A 11 2.27 2.66 -10.20
C LEU A 11 0.97 3.18 -9.60
N THR A 12 -0.16 2.75 -10.17
CA THR A 12 -1.49 3.08 -9.65
C THR A 12 -1.80 2.15 -8.49
N VAL A 13 -2.15 2.72 -7.34
CA VAL A 13 -2.63 1.95 -6.19
C VAL A 13 -4.06 1.50 -6.48
N GLU A 14 -4.27 0.20 -6.55
CA GLU A 14 -5.58 -0.43 -6.82
C GLU A 14 -6.36 -0.66 -5.52
N ALA A 15 -5.66 -1.00 -4.43
CA ALA A 15 -6.25 -1.27 -3.12
C ALA A 15 -5.24 -1.07 -1.99
N ILE A 16 -5.76 -0.88 -0.77
CA ILE A 16 -4.99 -0.77 0.47
C ILE A 16 -5.58 -1.75 1.48
N ARG A 17 -4.73 -2.39 2.30
CA ARG A 17 -5.16 -3.21 3.44
C ARG A 17 -4.20 -3.10 4.61
N LEU A 18 -4.67 -3.51 5.79
CA LEU A 18 -3.83 -3.82 6.94
C LEU A 18 -3.62 -5.34 7.00
N ALA A 19 -2.36 -5.77 7.10
CA ALA A 19 -1.97 -7.18 7.15
C ALA A 19 -1.24 -7.51 8.45
N ASN A 20 -1.40 -8.73 8.95
CA ASN A 20 -0.76 -9.23 10.18
C ASN A 20 -1.08 -8.42 11.45
N GLY A 21 -2.27 -7.84 11.55
CA GLY A 21 -2.81 -7.32 12.81
C GLY A 21 -3.53 -8.40 13.62
N THR A 22 -3.73 -8.16 14.90
CA THR A 22 -4.61 -8.94 15.78
C THR A 22 -6.09 -8.57 15.62
N HIS A 23 -6.37 -7.36 15.09
CA HIS A 23 -7.70 -6.84 14.81
C HIS A 23 -7.75 -6.15 13.44
N ASP A 24 -8.95 -5.92 12.92
CA ASP A 24 -9.16 -5.40 11.55
C ASP A 24 -8.68 -3.94 11.35
N GLN A 25 -8.43 -3.22 12.45
CA GLN A 25 -7.98 -1.82 12.45
C GLN A 25 -6.48 -1.65 12.76
N GLU A 26 -5.72 -2.74 12.79
CA GLU A 26 -4.28 -2.70 13.00
C GLU A 26 -3.53 -3.62 12.04
N GLY A 27 -2.24 -3.35 11.87
CA GLY A 27 -1.34 -4.18 11.08
C GLY A 27 -0.39 -3.37 10.22
N ARG A 28 0.42 -4.09 9.44
CA ARG A 28 1.30 -3.52 8.43
C ARG A 28 0.47 -3.06 7.23
N VAL A 29 0.74 -1.85 6.77
CA VAL A 29 0.15 -1.33 5.53
C VAL A 29 0.70 -2.08 4.33
N GLU A 30 -0.22 -2.58 3.49
CA GLU A 30 0.12 -3.13 2.18
C GLU A 30 -0.73 -2.46 1.11
N ILE A 31 -0.11 -2.23 -0.05
CA ILE A 31 -0.75 -1.65 -1.23
C ILE A 31 -0.74 -2.64 -2.37
N LYS A 32 -1.79 -2.60 -3.19
CA LYS A 32 -1.91 -3.44 -4.38
C LYS A 32 -1.57 -2.64 -5.62
N VAL A 33 -0.59 -3.11 -6.39
CA VAL A 33 -0.16 -2.52 -7.67
C VAL A 33 0.07 -3.65 -8.65
N PHE A 34 -0.54 -3.58 -9.84
CA PHE A 34 -0.44 -4.62 -10.86
C PHE A 34 -0.90 -5.99 -10.38
N ASP A 35 -2.01 -6.02 -9.66
CA ASP A 35 -2.57 -7.21 -9.03
C ASP A 35 -1.69 -7.84 -7.91
N GLU A 36 -0.56 -7.23 -7.55
CA GLU A 36 0.37 -7.74 -6.55
C GLU A 36 0.38 -6.89 -5.28
N TRP A 37 0.45 -7.55 -4.12
CA TRP A 37 0.57 -6.90 -2.82
C TRP A 37 2.03 -6.59 -2.49
N GLY A 38 2.30 -5.32 -2.24
CA GLY A 38 3.61 -4.82 -1.84
C GLY A 38 3.59 -4.11 -0.49
N LYS A 39 4.77 -4.02 0.13
CA LYS A 39 5.00 -3.19 1.31
C LYS A 39 5.35 -1.77 0.88
N ILE A 40 5.05 -0.80 1.73
CA ILE A 40 5.55 0.57 1.60
C ILE A 40 6.89 0.73 2.35
N CYS A 41 7.71 1.70 1.93
CA CYS A 41 8.93 2.06 2.64
C CYS A 41 8.58 2.89 3.89
N ASP A 42 9.26 2.65 5.00
CA ASP A 42 9.01 3.32 6.29
C ASP A 42 9.85 4.59 6.51
N ASP A 43 10.87 4.85 5.68
CA ASP A 43 11.78 6.01 5.79
C ASP A 43 11.09 7.39 5.87
N SER A 44 9.83 7.50 5.47
CA SER A 44 9.01 8.72 5.59
C SER A 44 7.53 8.37 5.79
N PHE A 45 7.27 7.26 6.46
CA PHE A 45 5.92 6.85 6.81
C PHE A 45 5.66 7.21 8.27
N ASP A 46 4.88 8.25 8.50
CA ASP A 46 4.57 8.71 9.85
C ASP A 46 3.05 8.69 10.16
N LEU A 47 2.67 9.35 11.26
CA LEU A 47 1.29 9.38 11.74
C LEU A 47 0.34 10.09 10.76
N GLU A 48 0.83 11.04 9.97
CA GLU A 48 0.03 11.75 8.98
C GLU A 48 -0.39 10.80 7.85
N GLU A 49 0.54 10.04 7.27
CA GLU A 49 0.23 9.02 6.27
C GLU A 49 -0.63 7.90 6.84
N ALA A 50 -0.31 7.42 8.06
CA ALA A 50 -1.11 6.39 8.72
C ALA A 50 -2.57 6.85 8.94
N SER A 51 -2.77 8.11 9.34
CA SER A 51 -4.10 8.71 9.52
C SER A 51 -4.87 8.82 8.21
N VAL A 52 -4.21 9.13 7.10
CA VAL A 52 -4.82 9.09 5.77
C VAL A 52 -5.31 7.67 5.45
N ILE A 53 -4.48 6.66 5.69
CA ILE A 53 -4.85 5.25 5.43
C ILE A 53 -6.02 4.79 6.29
N CYS A 54 -6.01 5.09 7.59
CA CYS A 54 -7.13 4.76 8.48
C CYS A 54 -8.44 5.37 7.97
N ARG A 55 -8.42 6.63 7.52
CA ARG A 55 -9.59 7.29 6.93
C ARG A 55 -10.03 6.65 5.61
N MET A 56 -9.08 6.28 4.74
CA MET A 56 -9.38 5.57 3.49
C MET A 56 -10.03 4.20 3.72
N LEU A 57 -9.67 3.54 4.82
CA LEU A 57 -10.24 2.26 5.26
C LEU A 57 -11.53 2.40 6.08
N GLY A 58 -11.95 3.63 6.41
CA GLY A 58 -13.18 3.89 7.17
C GLY A 58 -13.05 3.75 8.69
N TYR A 59 -11.83 3.85 9.23
CA TYR A 59 -11.53 3.74 10.67
C TYR A 59 -11.34 5.09 11.37
N GLY A 60 -11.84 6.18 10.76
CA GLY A 60 -11.69 7.56 11.24
C GLY A 60 -12.56 7.91 12.45
#